data_AF-A0A4Y2TPV8-F1
#
_entry.id   AF-A0A4Y2TPV8-F1
#
_cell.length_a   1.000
_cell.length_b   1.000
_cell.length_c   1.000
_cell.angle_alpha   90.00
_cell.angle_beta   90.00
_cell.angle_gamma   90.00
#
_symmetry.space_group_name_H-M   'P 1'
#
loop_
_entity.id
_entity.type
_entity.pdbx_description
1 polymer ?
#
loop_
_entity_poly.entity_id
_entity_poly.type
_entity_poly.pdbx_seq_one_letter_code
_entity_poly.pdbx_strand_id
1 'polypeptide(L)'
;MQPLPLHSQKVTVWCGFTAAFIVDPFFFEEFGPSGPVTCPVNGTRYESLLRNQLIPALERRGCVDNTIFIQDSDSSAHIQTSERAVEFAFWK
;
A
#
# COMPACT_ATOMS: atom_id res chain seq x y z
N MET A 1 -2.89 33.61 -13.76
CA MET A 1 -3.60 32.96 -12.62
C MET A 1 -3.61 31.46 -12.87
N GLN A 2 -3.30 30.65 -11.87
CA GLN A 2 -3.38 29.19 -11.98
C GLN A 2 -4.85 28.76 -11.86
N PRO A 3 -5.36 27.84 -12.71
CA PRO A 3 -6.75 27.38 -12.63
C PRO A 3 -7.03 26.71 -11.29
N LEU A 4 -8.17 27.01 -10.69
CA LEU A 4 -8.65 26.29 -9.51
C LEU A 4 -9.00 24.85 -9.91
N PRO A 5 -8.52 23.81 -9.20
CA PRO A 5 -8.87 22.43 -9.51
C PRO A 5 -10.39 22.22 -9.48
N LEU A 6 -10.91 21.52 -10.49
CA LEU A 6 -12.34 21.17 -10.58
C LEU A 6 -12.78 20.19 -9.48
N HIS A 7 -11.84 19.53 -8.82
CA HIS A 7 -12.09 18.57 -7.76
C HIS A 7 -11.30 18.93 -6.51
N SER A 8 -11.87 18.64 -5.35
CA SER A 8 -11.15 18.68 -4.09
C SER A 8 -9.90 17.82 -4.15
N GLN A 9 -8.86 18.26 -3.44
CA GLN A 9 -7.69 17.42 -3.22
C GLN A 9 -8.13 16.14 -2.52
N LYS A 10 -7.64 15.02 -3.01
CA LYS A 10 -7.90 13.69 -2.46
C LYS A 10 -6.58 13.05 -2.11
N VAL A 11 -6.60 12.25 -1.06
CA VAL A 11 -5.46 11.45 -0.61
C VAL A 11 -5.78 9.99 -0.84
N THR A 12 -4.79 9.24 -1.29
CA THR A 12 -4.90 7.78 -1.41
C THR A 12 -4.10 7.16 -0.28
N VAL A 13 -4.77 6.33 0.52
CA VAL A 13 -4.19 5.66 1.67
C VAL A 13 -4.39 4.16 1.53
N TRP A 14 -3.40 3.38 1.93
CA TRP A 14 -3.54 1.96 2.20
C TRP A 14 -3.54 1.73 3.71
N CYS A 15 -4.40 0.82 4.18
CA CYS A 15 -4.41 0.38 5.56
C CYS A 15 -4.59 -1.13 5.60
N GLY A 16 -3.82 -1.80 6.45
CA GLY A 16 -3.94 -3.22 6.72
C GLY A 16 -4.35 -3.43 8.17
N PHE A 17 -5.22 -4.38 8.44
CA PHE A 17 -5.59 -4.72 9.81
C PHE A 17 -5.81 -6.22 9.94
N THR A 18 -5.62 -6.69 11.16
CA THR A 18 -5.96 -8.05 11.60
C THR A 18 -6.95 -7.94 12.77
N ALA A 19 -7.45 -9.07 13.25
CA ALA A 19 -8.24 -9.08 14.49
C ALA A 19 -7.44 -8.61 15.73
N ALA A 20 -6.10 -8.64 15.68
CA ALA A 20 -5.24 -8.33 16.82
C ALA A 20 -4.61 -6.94 16.76
N PHE A 21 -4.43 -6.35 15.57
CA PHE A 21 -3.78 -5.05 15.41
C PHE A 21 -4.00 -4.41 14.05
N ILE A 22 -3.72 -3.10 14.00
CA ILE A 22 -3.66 -2.30 12.78
C ILE A 22 -2.19 -2.19 12.34
N VAL A 23 -1.95 -2.33 11.04
CA VAL A 23 -0.70 -1.95 10.37
C VAL A 23 -0.86 -0.49 9.94
N ASP A 24 0.12 0.34 10.30
CA ASP A 24 0.03 1.79 10.13
C ASP A 24 -0.40 2.19 8.69
N PRO A 25 -1.22 3.25 8.56
CA PRO A 25 -1.68 3.71 7.27
C PRO A 25 -0.50 4.20 6.42
N PHE A 26 -0.49 3.81 5.15
CA PHE A 26 0.50 4.28 4.19
C PHE A 26 -0.13 5.24 3.19
N PHE A 27 0.45 6.43 3.08
CA PHE A 27 0.03 7.46 2.14
C PHE A 27 0.79 7.32 0.83
N PHE A 28 0.07 7.25 -0.29
CA PHE A 28 0.68 7.28 -1.61
C PHE A 28 0.93 8.72 -2.01
N GLU A 29 2.11 9.23 -1.66
CA GLU A 29 2.51 10.62 -1.90
C GLU A 29 3.94 10.71 -2.46
N GLU A 30 4.20 11.79 -3.19
CA GLU A 30 5.52 12.18 -3.67
C GLU A 30 5.86 13.60 -3.18
N PHE A 31 7.14 13.88 -2.95
CA PHE A 31 7.57 15.22 -2.55
C PHE A 31 7.53 16.18 -3.73
N GLY A 32 6.55 17.08 -3.72
CA GLY A 32 6.47 18.21 -4.63
C GLY A 32 7.15 19.46 -4.07
N PRO A 33 7.23 20.54 -4.88
CA PRO A 33 7.82 21.82 -4.47
C PRO A 33 7.15 22.48 -3.26
N SER A 34 5.90 22.09 -2.97
CA SER A 34 5.07 22.67 -1.91
C SER A 34 4.69 21.66 -0.82
N GLY A 35 5.38 20.51 -0.78
CA GLY A 35 5.08 19.42 0.15
C GLY A 35 4.58 18.15 -0.55
N PRO A 36 4.08 17.18 0.23
CA PRO A 36 3.59 15.91 -0.30
C PRO A 36 2.39 16.11 -1.24
N VAL A 37 2.42 15.41 -2.37
CA VAL A 37 1.34 15.40 -3.37
C VAL A 37 0.92 13.95 -3.58
N THR A 38 -0.37 13.69 -3.49
CA THR A 38 -0.92 12.35 -3.72
C THR A 38 -0.57 11.84 -5.12
N CYS A 39 -0.03 10.62 -5.17
CA CYS A 39 0.33 9.93 -6.41
C CYS A 39 -0.60 8.74 -6.68
N PRO A 40 -0.75 8.31 -7.95
CA PRO A 40 -1.53 7.13 -8.29
C PRO A 40 -0.92 5.85 -7.70
N VAL A 41 -1.78 4.93 -7.27
CA VAL A 41 -1.34 3.58 -6.89
C VAL A 41 -1.02 2.81 -8.16
N ASN A 42 0.19 2.25 -8.23
CA ASN A 42 0.61 1.36 -9.30
C ASN A 42 1.32 0.14 -8.70
N GLY A 43 1.63 -0.83 -9.56
CA GLY A 43 2.17 -2.10 -9.09
C GLY A 43 3.50 -1.95 -8.33
N THR A 44 4.43 -1.12 -8.83
CA THR A 44 5.73 -0.88 -8.19
C THR A 44 5.60 -0.20 -6.83
N ARG A 45 4.72 0.81 -6.70
CA ARG A 45 4.45 1.48 -5.42
C ARG A 45 3.79 0.53 -4.42
N TYR A 46 2.89 -0.33 -4.91
CA TYR A 46 2.24 -1.35 -4.09
C TYR A 46 3.25 -2.41 -3.62
N GLU A 47 4.14 -2.88 -4.48
CA GLU A 47 5.21 -3.82 -4.14
C GLU A 47 6.15 -3.23 -3.07
N SER A 48 6.53 -1.96 -3.23
CA SER A 48 7.34 -1.23 -2.25
C SER A 48 6.64 -1.14 -0.89
N LEU A 49 5.34 -0.84 -0.86
CA LEU A 49 4.54 -0.86 0.35
C LEU A 49 4.56 -2.24 1.04
N LEU A 50 4.32 -3.32 0.28
CA LEU A 50 4.31 -4.67 0.84
C LEU A 50 5.67 -5.04 1.44
N ARG A 51 6.76 -4.81 0.69
CA ARG A 51 8.12 -5.17 1.09
C ARG A 51 8.68 -4.33 2.24
N ASN A 52 8.43 -3.02 2.22
CA ASN A 52 9.11 -2.11 3.13
C ASN A 52 8.29 -1.77 4.39
N GLN A 53 6.99 -2.08 4.40
CA GLN A 53 6.11 -1.76 5.53
C GLN A 53 5.30 -2.94 6.02
N LEU A 54 4.50 -3.58 5.16
CA LEU A 54 3.59 -4.64 5.62
C LEU A 54 4.36 -5.84 6.16
N ILE A 55 5.27 -6.41 5.36
CA ILE A 55 6.02 -7.61 5.76
C ILE A 55 6.87 -7.32 7.02
N PRO A 56 7.66 -6.24 7.09
CA PRO A 56 8.37 -5.88 8.32
C PRO A 56 7.46 -5.66 9.53
N ALA A 57 6.26 -5.10 9.35
CA ALA A 57 5.30 -4.94 10.44
C ALA A 57 4.77 -6.28 10.95
N LEU A 58 4.54 -7.26 10.07
CA LEU A 58 4.15 -8.61 10.43
C LEU A 58 5.31 -9.39 11.07
N GLU A 59 6.54 -9.25 10.56
CA GLU A 59 7.76 -9.87 11.10
C GLU A 59 8.01 -9.43 12.55
N ARG A 60 7.96 -8.13 12.82
CA ARG A 60 8.13 -7.59 14.18
C ARG A 60 7.10 -8.11 15.18
N ARG A 61 5.95 -8.57 14.67
CA ARG A 61 4.85 -9.13 15.47
C ARG A 61 4.82 -10.66 15.45
N GLY A 62 5.77 -11.31 14.76
CA GLY A 62 5.84 -12.77 14.65
C GLY A 62 4.64 -13.39 13.91
N CYS A 63 4.03 -12.65 12.98
CA CYS A 63 2.77 -13.03 12.35
C CYS A 63 2.87 -13.38 10.85
N VAL A 64 4.06 -13.29 10.22
CA VAL A 64 4.21 -13.49 8.77
C VAL A 64 3.61 -14.82 8.31
N ASP A 65 4.02 -15.92 8.95
CA ASP A 65 3.62 -17.27 8.54
C ASP A 65 2.17 -17.64 8.94
N ASN A 66 1.51 -16.80 9.76
CA ASN A 66 0.17 -17.04 10.29
C ASN A 66 -0.87 -16.01 9.79
N THR A 67 -0.50 -15.20 8.80
CA THR A 67 -1.38 -14.15 8.25
C THR A 67 -1.85 -14.56 6.87
N ILE A 68 -3.17 -14.64 6.69
CA ILE A 68 -3.79 -14.73 5.37
C ILE A 68 -4.03 -13.29 4.88
N PHE A 69 -3.44 -12.94 3.74
CA PHE A 69 -3.61 -11.62 3.13
C PHE A 69 -4.84 -11.59 2.23
N ILE A 70 -5.81 -10.73 2.56
CA ILE A 70 -7.06 -10.55 1.80
C ILE A 70 -7.10 -9.11 1.29
N GLN A 71 -7.33 -8.94 0.00
CA GLN A 71 -7.49 -7.65 -0.66
C GLN A 71 -8.57 -7.72 -1.75
N ASP A 72 -9.05 -6.56 -2.20
CA ASP A 72 -10.01 -6.48 -3.28
C ASP A 72 -9.37 -6.82 -4.64
N SER A 73 -10.11 -7.53 -5.50
CA SER A 73 -9.66 -7.99 -6.82
C SER A 73 -9.80 -6.94 -7.93
N ASP A 74 -10.47 -5.81 -7.66
CA ASP A 74 -10.90 -4.86 -8.71
C ASP A 74 -9.88 -3.77 -9.11
N SER A 75 -8.64 -3.80 -8.62
CA SER A 75 -7.60 -2.84 -9.06
C SER A 75 -6.48 -3.48 -9.89
N SER A 76 -6.24 -2.93 -11.08
CA SER A 76 -5.15 -3.33 -11.99
C SER A 76 -3.76 -3.24 -11.35
N ALA A 77 -3.57 -2.40 -10.33
CA ALA A 77 -2.33 -2.30 -9.58
C ALA A 77 -2.15 -3.48 -8.61
N HIS A 78 -3.24 -4.05 -8.08
CA HIS A 78 -3.17 -5.26 -7.27
C HIS A 78 -2.90 -6.49 -8.14
N ILE A 79 -3.51 -6.60 -9.32
CA ILE A 79 -3.40 -7.79 -10.18
C ILE A 79 -1.94 -8.04 -10.62
N GLN A 80 -1.21 -7.02 -11.09
CA GLN A 80 0.19 -7.21 -11.55
C GLN A 80 1.21 -7.42 -10.42
N THR A 81 0.93 -6.93 -9.21
CA THR A 81 1.83 -7.06 -8.05
C THR A 81 1.51 -8.28 -7.19
N SER A 82 0.25 -8.70 -7.17
CA SER A 82 -0.27 -9.72 -6.26
C SER A 82 0.43 -11.06 -6.42
N GLU A 83 0.61 -11.59 -7.62
CA GLU A 83 1.22 -12.91 -7.78
C GLU A 83 2.69 -12.92 -7.32
N ARG A 84 3.55 -12.07 -7.90
CA ARG A 84 4.99 -12.15 -7.61
C ARG A 84 5.39 -11.67 -6.22
N ALA A 85 4.73 -10.65 -5.67
CA ALA A 85 5.10 -10.10 -4.37
C ALA A 85 4.49 -10.90 -3.21
N VAL A 86 3.26 -11.42 -3.36
CA VAL A 86 2.62 -12.27 -2.34
C VAL A 86 3.25 -13.66 -2.34
N GLU A 87 3.55 -14.26 -3.50
CA GLU A 87 4.28 -15.53 -3.55
C GLU A 87 5.64 -15.42 -2.88
N PHE A 88 6.46 -14.41 -3.21
CA PHE A 88 7.78 -14.23 -2.57
C PHE A 88 7.72 -13.93 -1.06
N ALA A 89 6.62 -13.33 -0.58
CA ALA A 89 6.49 -12.85 0.78
C ALA A 89 5.86 -13.87 1.73
N PHE A 90 4.94 -14.71 1.23
CA PHE A 90 4.11 -15.59 2.05
C PHE A 90 4.20 -17.06 1.66
N TRP A 91 4.83 -17.40 0.54
CA TRP A 91 5.01 -18.78 0.11
C TRP A 91 6.49 -19.07 -0.21
N LYS A 92 7.21 -19.61 0.77
CA LYS A 92 8.46 -20.33 0.55
C LYS A 92 8.21 -21.83 0.49
#